data_AF-A0A0G0KPJ4-F1
#
_entry.id   AF-A0A0G0KPJ4-F1
#
_cell.length_a   1.000
_cell.length_b   1.000
_cell.length_c   1.000
_cell.angle_alpha   90.00
_cell.angle_beta   90.00
_cell.angle_gamma   90.00
#
_symmetry.space_group_name_H-M   'P 1'
#
loop_
_entity.id
_entity.type
_entity.pdbx_description
1 polymer ?
#
loop_
_entity_poly.entity_id
_entity_poly.type
_entity_poly.pdbx_seq_one_letter_code
_entity_poly.pdbx_strand_id
1 'polypeptide(L)'
;MSSQIFPTITTCPTYSWKHKLQEIKRFGLTEVSVFPTYIDLPERKKLYQTLDKSNIKWVPHVHARNDFELWEFEFFWKRFNTRSFNYHEDFVFKLKKWYKYRHNLYIEFDYDREVAKKADLKLVAGLCVDLAHLWSAKARGREEYNVQNDYATTNGVVCNHLNGFTSRGRRDIHHITNKHQLDYLKEIPKKFFGKIISLEMNNSITKQLEYKK
;
A
#
# COMPACT_ATOMS: atom_id res chain seq x y z
N MET A 1 -0.41 -13.85 15.52
CA MET A 1 0.73 -13.83 14.58
C MET A 1 1.30 -12.43 14.56
N SER A 2 2.63 -12.26 14.52
CA SER A 2 3.27 -10.93 14.50
C SER A 2 3.17 -10.30 13.12
N SER A 3 2.81 -9.01 13.04
CA SER A 3 2.88 -8.22 11.80
C SER A 3 4.33 -7.97 11.40
N GLN A 4 4.59 -7.84 10.10
CA GLN A 4 5.89 -7.47 9.54
C GLN A 4 5.77 -6.12 8.82
N ILE A 5 6.63 -5.17 9.17
CA ILE A 5 6.67 -3.83 8.59
C ILE A 5 7.78 -3.76 7.53
N PHE A 6 7.43 -3.31 6.33
CA PHE A 6 8.33 -3.25 5.18
C PHE A 6 8.56 -1.80 4.74
N PRO A 7 9.82 -1.39 4.52
CA PRO A 7 10.08 -0.18 3.76
C PRO A 7 9.56 -0.35 2.33
N THR A 8 9.10 0.76 1.74
CA THR A 8 8.42 0.79 0.46
C THR A 8 9.10 1.77 -0.49
N ILE A 9 9.32 1.32 -1.71
CA ILE A 9 9.62 2.19 -2.83
C ILE A 9 8.31 2.82 -3.29
N THR A 10 7.95 3.95 -2.68
CA THR A 10 6.88 4.81 -3.21
C THR A 10 7.42 5.69 -4.32
N THR A 11 6.60 5.92 -5.33
CA THR A 11 6.83 6.92 -6.36
C THR A 11 6.02 8.16 -6.01
N CYS A 12 6.53 9.35 -6.26
CA CYS A 12 5.80 10.61 -6.06
C CYS A 12 6.37 11.70 -6.99
N PRO A 13 5.65 12.81 -7.21
CA PRO A 13 6.12 13.87 -8.10
C PRO A 13 7.40 14.56 -7.63
N THR A 14 7.64 14.59 -6.31
CA THR A 14 8.70 15.41 -5.70
C THR A 14 10.01 14.66 -5.50
N TYR A 15 9.98 13.35 -5.25
CA TYR A 15 11.17 12.56 -4.90
C TYR A 15 11.36 11.38 -5.85
N SER A 16 12.57 11.26 -6.40
CA SER A 16 12.90 10.17 -7.32
C SER A 16 12.99 8.82 -6.59
N TRP A 17 12.30 7.81 -7.14
CA TRP A 17 12.41 6.42 -6.70
C TRP A 17 13.85 5.87 -6.77
N LYS A 18 14.71 6.47 -7.60
CA LYS A 18 16.12 6.08 -7.74
C LYS A 18 16.90 6.26 -6.44
N HIS A 19 16.62 7.31 -5.68
CA HIS A 19 17.28 7.54 -4.39
C HIS A 19 16.92 6.45 -3.38
N LYS A 20 15.65 6.03 -3.33
CA LYS A 20 15.22 4.92 -2.47
C LYS A 20 15.95 3.62 -2.84
N LEU A 21 16.15 3.34 -4.12
CA LEU A 21 16.93 2.17 -4.56
C LEU A 21 18.41 2.26 -4.20
N GLN A 22 19.02 3.44 -4.28
CA GLN A 22 20.40 3.64 -3.81
C GLN A 22 20.52 3.36 -2.31
N GLU A 23 19.57 3.82 -1.50
CA GLU A 23 19.53 3.54 -0.07
C GLU A 23 19.30 2.05 0.21
N ILE A 24 18.37 1.40 -0.50
CA ILE A 24 18.13 -0.05 -0.39
C ILE A 24 19.41 -0.84 -0.65
N LYS A 25 20.15 -0.50 -1.71
CA LYS A 25 21.44 -1.10 -2.01
C LYS A 25 22.46 -0.84 -0.89
N ARG A 26 22.57 0.41 -0.43
CA ARG A 26 23.48 0.82 0.66
C ARG A 26 23.22 0.06 1.96
N PHE A 27 21.95 -0.16 2.30
CA PHE A 27 21.54 -0.88 3.50
C PHE A 27 21.46 -2.41 3.31
N GLY A 28 21.72 -2.91 2.10
CA GLY A 28 21.66 -4.34 1.80
C GLY A 28 20.27 -4.96 1.95
N LEU A 29 19.19 -4.15 1.86
CA LEU A 29 17.83 -4.66 2.04
C LEU A 29 17.43 -5.58 0.89
N THR A 30 16.92 -6.77 1.21
CA THR A 30 16.46 -7.77 0.23
C THR A 30 14.95 -7.85 0.11
N GLU A 31 14.22 -7.18 0.99
CA GLU A 31 12.76 -7.27 1.14
C GLU A 31 12.16 -5.86 1.24
N VAL A 32 11.40 -5.45 0.24
CA VAL A 32 10.79 -4.12 0.17
C VAL A 32 9.45 -4.17 -0.57
N SER A 33 8.48 -3.36 -0.17
CA SER A 33 7.25 -3.15 -0.95
C SER A 33 7.48 -2.15 -2.10
N VAL A 34 6.63 -2.15 -3.13
CA VAL A 34 6.80 -1.28 -4.31
C VAL A 34 5.49 -0.69 -4.78
N PHE A 35 5.34 0.64 -4.69
CA PHE A 35 4.12 1.38 -5.02
C PHE A 35 4.40 2.37 -6.20
N PRO A 36 4.28 1.91 -7.45
CA PRO A 36 4.61 2.68 -8.65
C PRO A 36 3.46 3.59 -9.12
N THR A 37 2.67 4.13 -8.20
CA THR A 37 1.37 4.79 -8.45
C THR A 37 1.48 6.19 -9.08
N TYR A 38 2.60 6.91 -8.93
CA TYR A 38 2.77 8.28 -9.44
C TYR A 38 3.59 8.39 -10.73
N ILE A 39 3.95 7.27 -11.36
CA ILE A 39 4.72 7.25 -12.59
C ILE A 39 4.00 6.50 -13.70
N ASP A 40 4.23 6.94 -14.94
CA ASP A 40 3.63 6.35 -16.13
C ASP A 40 4.32 5.05 -16.54
N LEU A 41 3.75 4.34 -17.52
CA LEU A 41 4.25 3.05 -17.98
C LEU A 41 5.73 3.10 -18.46
N PRO A 42 6.19 4.10 -19.25
CA PRO A 42 7.61 4.24 -19.57
C PRO A 42 8.52 4.31 -18.35
N GLU A 43 8.17 5.09 -17.34
CA GLU A 43 9.00 5.23 -16.14
C GLU A 43 8.88 4.00 -15.22
N ARG A 44 7.71 3.35 -15.14
CA ARG A 44 7.55 2.05 -14.47
C ARG A 44 8.46 0.98 -15.06
N LYS A 45 8.58 0.92 -16.39
CA LYS A 45 9.53 -0.01 -17.05
C LYS A 45 10.97 0.24 -16.61
N LYS A 46 11.41 1.50 -16.48
CA LYS A 46 12.75 1.83 -15.95
C LYS A 46 12.92 1.41 -14.49
N LEU A 47 11.90 1.64 -13.66
CA LEU A 47 11.88 1.17 -12.27
C LEU A 47 12.03 -0.36 -12.23
N TYR A 48 11.24 -1.10 -12.99
CA TYR A 48 11.26 -2.57 -13.00
C TYR A 48 12.58 -3.15 -13.50
N GLN A 49 13.16 -2.58 -14.56
CA GLN A 49 14.50 -2.95 -15.02
C GLN A 49 15.57 -2.71 -13.94
N THR A 50 15.42 -1.65 -13.14
CA THR A 50 16.35 -1.35 -12.05
C THR A 50 16.14 -2.29 -10.87
N LEU A 51 14.88 -2.62 -10.55
CA LEU A 51 14.54 -3.63 -9.54
C LEU A 51 15.12 -5.00 -9.90
N ASP A 52 15.01 -5.42 -11.15
CA ASP A 52 15.50 -6.71 -11.62
C ASP A 52 17.02 -6.88 -11.44
N LYS A 53 17.76 -5.77 -11.60
CA LYS A 53 19.22 -5.69 -11.39
C LYS A 53 19.64 -5.41 -9.94
N SER A 54 18.68 -5.24 -9.03
CA SER A 54 18.95 -4.94 -7.63
C SER A 54 19.20 -6.21 -6.79
N ASN A 55 19.60 -6.03 -5.54
CA ASN A 55 19.72 -7.11 -4.56
C ASN A 55 18.37 -7.52 -3.93
N ILE A 56 17.25 -6.90 -4.33
CA ILE A 56 15.91 -7.23 -3.83
C ILE A 56 15.53 -8.63 -4.31
N LYS A 57 15.09 -9.47 -3.37
CA LYS A 57 14.70 -10.87 -3.60
C LYS A 57 13.20 -11.07 -3.44
N TRP A 58 12.57 -10.30 -2.56
CA TRP A 58 11.15 -10.44 -2.26
C TRP A 58 10.45 -9.08 -2.21
N VAL A 59 9.29 -9.00 -2.84
CA VAL A 59 8.39 -7.85 -2.78
C VAL A 59 7.07 -8.35 -2.17
N PRO A 60 6.82 -8.13 -0.87
CA PRO A 60 5.66 -8.69 -0.19
C PRO A 60 4.35 -8.05 -0.62
N HIS A 61 4.39 -6.80 -1.09
CA HIS A 61 3.21 -6.01 -1.38
C HIS A 61 3.47 -5.01 -2.51
N VAL A 62 2.51 -4.91 -3.44
CA VAL A 62 2.54 -3.97 -4.57
C VAL A 62 1.21 -3.25 -4.69
N HIS A 63 1.25 -1.93 -4.77
CA HIS A 63 0.09 -1.11 -5.04
C HIS A 63 -0.07 -0.90 -6.54
N ALA A 64 -1.05 -1.57 -7.12
CA ALA A 64 -1.37 -1.43 -8.54
C ALA A 64 -1.96 -0.04 -8.82
N ARG A 65 -1.66 0.51 -10.01
CA ARG A 65 -2.30 1.72 -10.53
C ARG A 65 -3.51 1.35 -11.42
N ASN A 66 -4.36 2.31 -11.74
CA ASN A 66 -5.53 2.10 -12.60
C ASN A 66 -5.21 1.60 -14.03
N ASP A 67 -4.00 1.83 -14.52
CA ASP A 67 -3.49 1.41 -15.83
C ASP A 67 -2.54 0.20 -15.75
N PHE A 68 -2.42 -0.46 -14.59
CA PHE A 68 -1.51 -1.59 -14.40
C PHE A 68 -1.79 -2.71 -15.43
N GLU A 69 -0.74 -3.17 -16.11
CA GLU A 69 -0.82 -4.18 -17.15
C GLU A 69 -0.63 -5.59 -16.58
N LEU A 70 -1.18 -6.61 -17.27
CA LEU A 70 -1.13 -7.99 -16.77
C LEU A 70 0.32 -8.50 -16.62
N TRP A 71 1.21 -8.06 -17.51
CA TRP A 71 2.63 -8.40 -17.42
C TRP A 71 3.31 -7.76 -16.20
N GLU A 72 2.81 -6.64 -15.68
CA GLU A 72 3.35 -6.01 -14.47
C GLU A 72 3.07 -6.92 -13.25
N PHE A 73 1.85 -7.49 -13.16
CA PHE A 73 1.55 -8.52 -12.16
C PHE A 73 2.45 -9.75 -12.32
N GLU A 74 2.61 -10.27 -13.55
CA GLU A 74 3.48 -11.43 -13.82
C GLU A 74 4.93 -11.18 -13.41
N PHE A 75 5.43 -9.98 -13.68
CA PHE A 75 6.78 -9.57 -13.32
C PHE A 75 6.98 -9.69 -11.80
N PHE A 76 6.13 -9.06 -11.00
CA PHE A 76 6.22 -9.16 -9.53
C PHE A 76 5.96 -10.58 -9.02
N TRP A 77 4.99 -11.28 -9.60
CA TRP A 77 4.64 -12.65 -9.22
C TRP A 77 5.81 -13.62 -9.38
N LYS A 78 6.49 -13.58 -10.53
CA LYS A 78 7.56 -14.51 -10.89
C LYS A 78 8.91 -14.08 -10.35
N ARG A 79 9.27 -12.80 -10.49
CA ARG A 79 10.61 -12.29 -10.15
C ARG A 79 10.81 -12.05 -8.66
N PHE A 80 9.75 -11.64 -7.96
CA PHE A 80 9.82 -11.21 -6.57
C PHE A 80 8.88 -11.98 -5.64
N ASN A 81 8.27 -13.06 -6.14
CA ASN A 81 7.35 -13.91 -5.37
C ASN A 81 6.22 -13.12 -4.69
N THR A 82 5.75 -12.03 -5.32
CA THR A 82 4.68 -11.19 -4.76
C THR A 82 3.35 -11.93 -4.78
N ARG A 83 2.65 -11.91 -3.64
CA ARG A 83 1.33 -12.57 -3.47
C ARG A 83 0.27 -11.65 -2.86
N SER A 84 0.63 -10.40 -2.60
CA SER A 84 -0.31 -9.37 -2.19
C SER A 84 -0.19 -8.17 -3.11
N PHE A 85 -1.28 -7.87 -3.79
CA PHE A 85 -1.46 -6.68 -4.61
C PHE A 85 -2.64 -5.92 -4.04
N ASN A 86 -2.59 -4.61 -3.95
CA ASN A 86 -3.78 -3.81 -3.63
C ASN A 86 -4.11 -2.83 -4.75
N TYR A 87 -5.37 -2.42 -4.78
CA TYR A 87 -5.89 -1.38 -5.66
C TYR A 87 -7.08 -0.70 -4.97
N HIS A 88 -7.37 0.56 -5.35
CA HIS A 88 -8.51 1.30 -4.86
C HIS A 88 -9.85 0.69 -5.30
N GLU A 89 -10.92 1.06 -4.61
CA GLU A 89 -12.27 0.49 -4.68
C GLU A 89 -12.97 0.57 -6.05
N ASP A 90 -12.49 1.37 -7.01
CA ASP A 90 -13.00 1.40 -8.40
C ASP A 90 -12.44 0.25 -9.28
N PHE A 91 -12.59 -0.98 -8.78
CA PHE A 91 -11.90 -2.14 -9.37
C PHE A 91 -12.75 -2.98 -10.33
N VAL A 92 -14.08 -2.90 -10.31
CA VAL A 92 -14.96 -3.87 -11.02
C VAL A 92 -14.67 -3.95 -12.52
N PHE A 93 -14.47 -2.81 -13.18
CA PHE A 93 -14.14 -2.82 -14.61
C PHE A 93 -12.73 -3.36 -14.87
N LYS A 94 -11.80 -3.13 -13.94
CA LYS A 94 -10.41 -3.61 -14.01
C LYS A 94 -10.29 -5.10 -13.70
N LEU A 95 -11.20 -5.65 -12.89
CA LEU A 95 -11.18 -7.06 -12.51
C LEU A 95 -11.27 -7.97 -13.73
N LYS A 96 -12.00 -7.59 -14.78
CA LYS A 96 -12.03 -8.38 -16.03
C LYS A 96 -10.62 -8.58 -16.61
N LYS A 97 -9.79 -7.53 -16.60
CA LYS A 97 -8.39 -7.57 -17.05
C LYS A 97 -7.48 -8.32 -16.06
N TRP A 98 -7.75 -8.18 -14.76
CA TRP A 98 -6.88 -8.70 -13.69
C TRP A 98 -7.39 -9.99 -13.04
N TYR A 99 -8.40 -10.64 -13.62
CA TYR A 99 -9.14 -11.75 -13.00
C TYR A 99 -8.24 -12.91 -12.55
N LYS A 100 -7.15 -13.15 -13.27
CA LYS A 100 -6.11 -14.14 -12.93
C LYS A 100 -5.55 -13.94 -11.52
N TYR A 101 -5.43 -12.69 -11.07
CA TYR A 101 -4.81 -12.29 -9.81
C TYR A 101 -5.81 -11.94 -8.71
N ARG A 102 -7.12 -12.12 -8.94
CA ARG A 102 -8.17 -11.68 -8.00
C ARG A 102 -8.02 -12.23 -6.58
N HIS A 103 -7.55 -13.47 -6.44
CA HIS A 103 -7.32 -14.14 -5.15
C HIS A 103 -6.03 -13.68 -4.45
N ASN A 104 -5.32 -12.72 -5.04
CA ASN A 104 -4.16 -12.04 -4.48
C ASN A 104 -4.32 -10.51 -4.53
N LEU A 105 -5.50 -10.03 -4.95
CA LEU A 105 -5.84 -8.62 -5.04
C LEU A 105 -6.67 -8.24 -3.80
N TYR A 106 -6.24 -7.19 -3.13
CA TYR A 106 -6.89 -6.63 -1.95
C TYR A 106 -7.45 -5.26 -2.31
N ILE A 107 -8.62 -4.95 -1.79
CA ILE A 107 -9.23 -3.63 -2.01
C ILE A 107 -8.82 -2.71 -0.89
N GLU A 108 -8.40 -1.53 -1.28
CA GLU A 108 -8.21 -0.40 -0.40
C GLU A 108 -9.35 0.58 -0.62
N PHE A 109 -9.87 1.13 0.47
CA PHE A 109 -10.83 2.23 0.39
C PHE A 109 -10.07 3.54 0.58
N ASP A 110 -10.37 4.51 -0.29
CA ASP A 110 -9.98 5.89 -0.12
C ASP A 110 -10.86 6.57 0.96
N TYR A 111 -10.57 7.84 1.26
CA TYR A 111 -11.28 8.66 2.25
C TYR A 111 -11.98 9.87 1.59
N ASP A 112 -12.16 9.82 0.28
CA ASP A 112 -12.71 10.89 -0.56
C ASP A 112 -14.25 10.92 -0.62
N ARG A 113 -14.92 10.02 0.13
CA ARG A 113 -16.38 9.84 0.25
C ARG A 113 -17.00 9.01 -0.87
N GLU A 114 -16.21 8.33 -1.68
CA GLU A 114 -16.73 7.36 -2.63
C GLU A 114 -16.59 5.95 -2.06
N VAL A 115 -17.50 5.54 -1.16
CA VAL A 115 -17.70 4.09 -0.98
C VAL A 115 -18.22 3.59 -2.31
N ALA A 116 -17.33 3.06 -3.14
CA ALA A 116 -17.70 2.62 -4.46
C ALA A 116 -18.87 1.64 -4.28
N LYS A 117 -20.05 2.00 -4.83
CA LYS A 117 -21.25 1.14 -4.87
C LYS A 117 -20.97 -0.25 -5.50
N LYS A 118 -19.76 -0.42 -6.03
CA LYS A 118 -19.24 -1.55 -6.79
C LYS A 118 -18.17 -2.34 -6.05
N ALA A 119 -17.83 -2.01 -4.80
CA ALA A 119 -16.83 -2.77 -4.05
C ALA A 119 -17.38 -4.13 -3.56
N ASP A 120 -17.49 -5.13 -4.46
CA ASP A 120 -17.84 -6.49 -4.05
C ASP A 120 -16.59 -7.26 -3.61
N LEU A 121 -16.30 -7.19 -2.31
CA LEU A 121 -15.16 -7.87 -1.69
C LEU A 121 -15.20 -9.40 -1.84
N LYS A 122 -16.32 -10.00 -2.28
CA LYS A 122 -16.40 -11.44 -2.60
C LYS A 122 -15.65 -11.81 -3.87
N LEU A 123 -15.32 -10.83 -4.72
CA LEU A 123 -14.66 -11.07 -6.01
C LEU A 123 -13.13 -11.09 -5.92
N VAL A 124 -12.58 -10.79 -4.75
CA VAL A 124 -11.16 -10.48 -4.51
C VAL A 124 -10.68 -11.15 -3.22
N ALA A 125 -9.38 -11.05 -2.93
CA ALA A 125 -8.75 -11.74 -1.81
C ALA A 125 -9.12 -11.17 -0.43
N GLY A 126 -9.58 -9.91 -0.40
CA GLY A 126 -10.07 -9.25 0.81
C GLY A 126 -9.66 -7.79 0.89
N LEU A 127 -9.35 -7.34 2.10
CA LEU A 127 -9.13 -5.93 2.42
C LEU A 127 -7.65 -5.59 2.65
N CYS A 128 -7.18 -4.51 2.02
CA CYS A 128 -5.98 -3.76 2.38
C CYS A 128 -6.44 -2.49 3.10
N VAL A 129 -6.05 -2.28 4.35
CA VAL A 129 -6.44 -1.07 5.08
C VAL A 129 -5.29 -0.08 5.07
N ASP A 130 -5.45 1.04 4.38
CA ASP A 130 -4.67 2.23 4.67
C ASP A 130 -5.13 2.80 6.02
N LEU A 131 -4.19 2.84 6.97
CA LEU A 131 -4.49 3.18 8.35
C LEU A 131 -4.85 4.66 8.50
N ALA A 132 -4.25 5.57 7.73
CA ALA A 132 -4.61 6.98 7.77
C ALA A 132 -5.95 7.25 7.06
N HIS A 133 -6.27 6.54 5.97
CA HIS A 133 -7.58 6.61 5.32
C HIS A 133 -8.68 6.18 6.27
N LEU A 134 -8.51 5.02 6.94
CA LEU A 134 -9.43 4.55 7.98
C LEU A 134 -9.64 5.60 9.07
N TRP A 135 -8.55 6.21 9.55
CA TRP A 135 -8.62 7.19 10.64
C TRP A 135 -9.22 8.53 10.19
N SER A 136 -8.92 8.95 8.96
CA SER A 136 -9.54 10.10 8.29
C SER A 136 -11.04 9.92 8.16
N ALA A 137 -11.48 8.76 7.66
CA ALA A 137 -12.89 8.39 7.55
C ALA A 137 -13.61 8.42 8.91
N LYS A 138 -13.01 7.81 9.94
CA LYS A 138 -13.52 7.85 11.32
C LYS A 138 -13.68 9.28 11.82
N ALA A 139 -12.63 10.10 11.71
CA ALA A 139 -12.62 11.49 12.16
C ALA A 139 -13.60 12.39 11.39
N ARG A 140 -14.03 11.95 10.20
CA ARG A 140 -14.99 12.65 9.34
C ARG A 140 -16.40 12.06 9.39
N GLY A 141 -16.63 11.00 10.18
CA GLY A 141 -17.92 10.32 10.30
C GLY A 141 -18.42 9.74 8.97
N ARG A 142 -17.53 9.08 8.22
CA ARG A 142 -17.82 8.62 6.86
C ARG A 142 -18.09 7.12 6.77
N GLU A 143 -18.84 6.73 5.74
CA GLU A 143 -19.36 5.36 5.57
C GLU A 143 -18.24 4.34 5.31
N GLU A 144 -17.15 4.74 4.64
CA GLU A 144 -16.00 3.88 4.37
C GLU A 144 -15.37 3.32 5.66
N TYR A 145 -15.49 4.02 6.80
CA TYR A 145 -15.07 3.49 8.09
C TYR A 145 -15.92 2.30 8.53
N ASN A 146 -17.25 2.39 8.38
CA ASN A 146 -18.18 1.34 8.78
C ASN A 146 -17.98 0.09 7.93
N VAL A 147 -17.86 0.26 6.61
CA VAL A 147 -17.61 -0.85 5.67
C VAL A 147 -16.30 -1.58 6.02
N GLN A 148 -15.22 -0.84 6.23
CA GLN A 148 -13.94 -1.42 6.63
C GLN A 148 -14.01 -2.08 8.02
N ASN A 149 -14.71 -1.47 8.97
CA ASN A 149 -14.89 -2.00 10.32
C ASN A 149 -15.62 -3.35 10.32
N ASP A 150 -16.72 -3.44 9.58
CA ASP A 150 -17.56 -4.64 9.53
C ASP A 150 -16.81 -5.76 8.82
N TYR A 151 -16.12 -5.45 7.71
CA TYR A 151 -15.29 -6.43 7.02
C TYR A 151 -14.10 -6.90 7.86
N ALA A 152 -13.34 -5.99 8.47
CA ALA A 152 -12.21 -6.34 9.32
C ALA A 152 -12.64 -7.19 10.54
N THR A 153 -13.86 -6.98 11.05
CA THR A 153 -14.40 -7.78 12.16
C THR A 153 -14.75 -9.21 11.74
N THR A 154 -15.27 -9.39 10.52
CA THR A 154 -15.80 -10.67 10.05
C THR A 154 -14.77 -11.51 9.29
N ASN A 155 -13.91 -10.87 8.50
CA ASN A 155 -12.97 -11.52 7.59
C ASN A 155 -11.50 -11.25 7.94
N GLY A 156 -11.23 -10.21 8.72
CA GLY A 156 -9.87 -9.74 9.02
C GLY A 156 -9.26 -8.87 7.93
N VAL A 157 -8.01 -8.46 8.16
CA VAL A 157 -7.19 -7.63 7.25
C VAL A 157 -5.92 -8.38 6.91
N VAL A 158 -5.48 -8.32 5.64
CA VAL A 158 -4.26 -9.03 5.22
C VAL A 158 -3.06 -8.11 5.14
N CYS A 159 -3.20 -6.97 4.48
CA CYS A 159 -2.14 -5.99 4.33
C CYS A 159 -2.62 -4.58 4.73
N ASN A 160 -1.66 -3.72 5.02
CA ASN A 160 -1.88 -2.33 5.35
C ASN A 160 -0.95 -1.41 4.59
N HIS A 161 -1.42 -0.19 4.39
CA HIS A 161 -0.56 0.96 4.19
C HIS A 161 -0.42 1.73 5.50
N LEU A 162 0.80 2.17 5.77
CA LEU A 162 1.13 3.00 6.92
C LEU A 162 1.83 4.26 6.44
N ASN A 163 1.12 5.36 6.55
CA ASN A 163 1.45 6.74 6.25
C ASN A 163 1.17 7.60 7.50
N GLY A 164 1.34 8.91 7.42
CA GLY A 164 1.02 9.79 8.52
C GLY A 164 -0.44 10.27 8.48
N PHE A 165 -0.92 10.79 9.60
CA PHE A 165 -2.22 11.44 9.70
C PHE A 165 -2.08 12.84 10.31
N THR A 166 -2.91 13.78 9.87
CA THR A 166 -3.02 15.12 10.49
C THR A 166 -4.42 15.35 11.06
N SER A 167 -4.51 15.59 12.37
CA SER A 167 -5.78 15.90 13.05
C SER A 167 -6.41 17.20 12.54
N ARG A 168 -5.60 18.23 12.28
CA ARG A 168 -6.05 19.52 11.73
C ARG A 168 -6.68 19.35 10.35
N GLY A 169 -6.06 18.54 9.49
CA GLY A 169 -6.55 18.30 8.13
C GLY A 169 -7.59 17.18 8.03
N ARG A 170 -7.67 16.31 9.05
CA ARG A 170 -8.41 15.04 8.99
C ARG A 170 -8.18 14.32 7.67
N ARG A 171 -6.90 14.14 7.33
CA ARG A 171 -6.43 13.53 6.08
C ARG A 171 -5.12 12.80 6.31
N ASP A 172 -4.81 11.92 5.39
CA ASP A 172 -3.51 11.28 5.30
C ASP A 172 -2.41 12.30 4.90
N ILE A 173 -1.17 11.92 5.18
CA ILE A 173 0.03 12.59 4.70
C ILE A 173 1.10 11.54 4.39
N HIS A 174 1.58 11.53 3.14
CA HIS A 174 2.64 10.63 2.73
C HIS A 174 4.05 11.16 3.01
N HIS A 175 4.23 12.42 3.43
CA HIS A 175 5.53 12.93 3.88
C HIS A 175 5.48 13.28 5.36
N ILE A 176 6.10 12.44 6.18
CA ILE A 176 6.12 12.57 7.64
C ILE A 176 7.30 13.44 8.04
N THR A 177 6.99 14.58 8.67
CA THR A 177 7.97 15.52 9.22
C THR A 177 8.15 15.35 10.73
N ASN A 178 7.20 14.69 11.40
CA ASN A 178 7.20 14.50 12.85
C ASN A 178 6.60 13.12 13.22
N LYS A 179 7.25 12.37 14.11
CA LYS A 179 6.77 11.06 14.61
C LYS A 179 5.38 11.11 15.24
N HIS A 180 4.98 12.25 15.82
CA HIS A 180 3.63 12.43 16.36
C HIS A 180 2.52 12.30 15.30
N GLN A 181 2.86 12.43 14.01
CA GLN A 181 1.93 12.16 12.90
C GLN A 181 1.57 10.67 12.77
N LEU A 182 2.21 9.79 13.54
CA LEU A 182 1.92 8.36 13.66
C LEU A 182 1.22 8.00 14.99
N ASP A 183 1.01 8.95 15.91
CA ASP A 183 0.45 8.65 17.23
C ASP A 183 -0.98 8.08 17.17
N TYR A 184 -1.72 8.41 16.11
CA TYR A 184 -3.07 7.89 15.87
C TYR A 184 -3.12 6.35 15.80
N LEU A 185 -2.01 5.70 15.43
CA LEU A 185 -1.89 4.24 15.39
C LEU A 185 -2.14 3.59 16.77
N LYS A 186 -1.86 4.30 17.87
CA LYS A 186 -2.10 3.82 19.25
C LYS A 186 -3.59 3.62 19.54
N GLU A 187 -4.45 4.30 18.81
CA GLU A 187 -5.90 4.28 19.00
C GLU A 187 -6.61 3.33 18.01
N ILE A 188 -5.88 2.78 17.03
CA ILE A 188 -6.46 1.86 16.04
C ILE A 188 -6.62 0.46 16.68
N PRO A 189 -7.82 -0.12 16.66
CA PRO A 189 -8.03 -1.49 17.14
C PRO A 189 -7.17 -2.52 16.37
N LYS A 190 -6.60 -3.50 17.09
CA LYS A 190 -5.72 -4.54 16.52
C LYS A 190 -6.32 -5.29 15.32
N LYS A 191 -7.65 -5.40 15.23
CA LYS A 191 -8.34 -6.07 14.11
C LYS A 191 -8.08 -5.44 12.74
N PHE A 192 -7.66 -4.17 12.68
CA PHE A 192 -7.32 -3.48 11.44
C PHE A 192 -5.89 -3.73 10.97
N PHE A 193 -5.05 -4.35 11.79
CA PHE A 193 -3.66 -4.63 11.44
C PHE A 193 -3.55 -6.03 10.81
N GLY A 194 -3.15 -6.06 9.56
CA GLY A 194 -2.78 -7.24 8.81
C GLY A 194 -1.36 -7.72 9.11
N LYS A 195 -0.97 -8.77 8.40
CA LYS A 195 0.35 -9.40 8.57
C LYS A 195 1.46 -8.64 7.83
N ILE A 196 1.11 -7.92 6.77
CA ILE A 196 2.04 -7.16 5.93
C ILE A 196 1.71 -5.67 6.06
N ILE A 197 2.63 -4.87 6.59
CA ILE A 197 2.44 -3.43 6.74
C ILE A 197 3.49 -2.74 5.86
N SER A 198 3.06 -2.06 4.81
CA SER A 198 3.92 -1.32 3.90
C SER A 198 3.95 0.16 4.27
N LEU A 199 5.15 0.72 4.43
CA LEU A 199 5.31 2.14 4.77
C LEU A 199 5.06 3.02 3.54
N GLU A 200 3.85 3.53 3.36
CA GLU A 200 3.47 4.37 2.22
C GLU A 200 3.92 5.82 2.41
N MET A 201 5.23 6.02 2.43
CA MET A 201 5.84 7.31 2.75
C MET A 201 6.80 7.77 1.66
N ASN A 202 6.64 9.02 1.24
CA ASN A 202 7.54 9.75 0.34
C ASN A 202 8.90 10.06 0.99
N ASN A 203 9.02 9.89 2.32
CA ASN A 203 10.30 9.95 3.02
C ASN A 203 11.35 8.98 2.46
N SER A 204 12.63 9.25 2.70
CA SER A 204 13.73 8.34 2.35
C SER A 204 13.59 6.97 3.02
N ILE A 205 14.24 5.95 2.47
CA ILE A 205 14.30 4.61 3.08
C ILE A 205 14.95 4.70 4.47
N THR A 206 15.96 5.56 4.64
CA THR A 206 16.55 5.83 5.96
C THR A 206 15.49 6.25 6.98
N LYS A 207 14.59 7.17 6.60
CA LYS A 207 13.52 7.65 7.48
C LYS A 207 12.43 6.61 7.72
N GLN A 208 12.06 5.85 6.69
CA GLN A 208 11.15 4.71 6.85
C GLN A 208 11.69 3.67 7.83
N LEU A 209 12.99 3.35 7.77
CA LEU A 209 13.65 2.45 8.73
C LEU A 209 13.71 3.03 10.14
N GLU A 210 13.76 4.36 10.29
CA GLU A 210 13.66 5.03 11.59
C GLU A 210 12.26 4.88 12.20
N TYR A 211 11.20 5.06 11.40
CA TYR A 211 9.81 4.94 11.84
C TYR A 211 9.33 3.49 12.05
N LYS A 212 10.02 2.52 11.44
CA LYS A 212 9.75 1.09 11.62
C LYS A 212 10.11 0.59 13.03
N LYS A 213 11.03 1.25 13.73
CA LYS A 213 11.51 0.86 15.07
C LYS A 213 10.54 1.32 16.15
#